data_AF-A0A960AE66-F1
#
_entry.id   AF-A0A960AE66-F1
#
_cell.length_a   1.000
_cell.length_b   1.000
_cell.length_c   1.000
_cell.angle_alpha   90.00
_cell.angle_beta   90.00
_cell.angle_gamma   90.00
#
_symmetry.space_group_name_H-M   'P 1'
#
loop_
_entity.id
_entity.type
_entity.pdbx_description
1 polymer ?
#
loop_
_entity_poly.entity_id
_entity_poly.type
_entity_poly.pdbx_seq_one_letter_code
_entity_poly.pdbx_strand_id
1 'polypeptide(L)'
;MSRRGIAVATVLLAALGGLGLTPARAAAPTRLYLVTLEGPGQPGLLAGLRAHAEQDAVLASVGGPTPVYRWTTAINGVAVPLTPGQATTLRTQSGVALVEPDSVRRLAGRTPRAVGLVPGVERRDR
;
A
#
# COMPACT_ATOMS: atom_id res chain seq x y z
N MET A 1 -24.03 8.52 -74.41
CA MET A 1 -25.35 7.90 -74.17
C MET A 1 -25.14 6.75 -73.19
N SER A 2 -25.76 6.60 -72.02
CA SER A 2 -26.76 7.39 -71.29
C SER A 2 -26.68 6.95 -69.81
N ARG A 3 -26.80 7.91 -68.88
CA ARG A 3 -26.95 7.68 -67.43
C ARG A 3 -28.42 7.38 -67.10
N ARG A 4 -28.66 6.63 -66.00
CA ARG A 4 -29.76 6.68 -65.00
C ARG A 4 -29.81 5.29 -64.33
N GLY A 5 -29.70 5.05 -63.02
CA GLY A 5 -29.83 5.87 -61.82
C GLY A 5 -30.96 5.30 -60.96
N ILE A 6 -30.66 4.73 -59.79
CA ILE A 6 -31.55 4.69 -58.61
C ILE A 6 -30.69 4.87 -57.36
N ALA A 7 -31.14 5.77 -56.50
CA ALA A 7 -30.52 6.22 -55.25
C ALA A 7 -31.27 5.67 -54.03
N VAL A 8 -30.81 6.10 -52.84
CA VAL A 8 -31.47 6.09 -51.50
C VAL A 8 -31.12 4.87 -50.64
N ALA A 9 -30.14 4.98 -49.72
CA ALA A 9 -30.22 5.38 -48.29
C ALA A 9 -30.92 4.30 -47.43
N THR A 10 -30.47 3.90 -46.22
CA THR A 10 -30.18 4.73 -45.04
C THR A 10 -29.61 3.85 -43.90
N VAL A 11 -28.84 4.48 -42.99
CA VAL A 11 -28.73 4.25 -41.51
C VAL A 11 -28.01 2.99 -41.02
N LEU A 12 -26.75 3.13 -40.55
CA LEU A 12 -26.32 3.40 -39.17
C LEU A 12 -26.30 2.15 -38.26
N LEU A 13 -25.11 1.66 -37.93
CA LEU A 13 -24.90 1.02 -36.63
C LEU A 13 -23.55 1.51 -36.06
N ALA A 14 -23.59 2.74 -35.53
CA ALA A 14 -22.62 3.23 -34.59
C ALA A 14 -22.81 2.44 -33.26
N ALA A 15 -22.13 1.32 -33.11
CA ALA A 15 -22.19 0.49 -31.91
C ALA A 15 -20.80 0.17 -31.32
N LEU A 16 -19.82 1.05 -31.50
CA LEU A 16 -18.50 0.95 -30.86
C LEU A 16 -18.23 2.05 -29.82
N GLY A 17 -19.20 2.92 -29.53
CA GLY A 17 -19.04 4.03 -28.57
C GLY A 17 -19.37 3.71 -27.10
N GLY A 18 -19.79 2.47 -26.79
CA GLY A 18 -20.35 2.11 -25.48
C GLY A 18 -19.40 1.44 -24.49
N LEU A 19 -18.17 1.11 -24.89
CA LEU A 19 -17.15 0.72 -23.93
C LEU A 19 -16.62 1.99 -23.28
N GLY A 20 -17.38 2.50 -22.31
CA GLY A 20 -16.90 3.47 -21.36
C GLY A 20 -15.67 2.88 -20.67
N LEU A 21 -14.50 3.16 -21.24
CA LEU A 21 -13.23 3.01 -20.57
C LEU A 21 -13.28 4.01 -19.42
N THR A 22 -13.86 3.59 -18.30
CA THR A 22 -13.69 4.29 -17.03
C THR A 22 -12.19 4.47 -16.88
N PRO A 23 -11.69 5.71 -16.76
CA PRO A 23 -10.27 5.93 -16.60
C PRO A 23 -9.81 5.08 -15.43
N ALA A 24 -8.78 4.25 -15.63
CA ALA A 24 -8.19 3.46 -14.57
C ALA A 24 -7.83 4.42 -13.44
N ARG A 25 -8.58 4.36 -12.34
CA ARG A 25 -8.31 5.20 -11.17
C ARG A 25 -6.92 4.80 -10.70
N ALA A 26 -5.94 5.70 -10.87
CA ALA A 26 -4.60 5.48 -10.35
C ALA A 26 -4.72 5.07 -8.87
N ALA A 27 -4.08 3.96 -8.51
CA ALA A 27 -4.07 3.49 -7.14
C ALA A 27 -3.58 4.63 -6.24
N ALA A 28 -4.27 4.86 -5.13
CA ALA A 28 -3.86 5.89 -4.18
C ALA A 28 -2.42 5.59 -3.70
N PRO A 29 -1.59 6.62 -3.48
CA PRO A 29 -0.23 6.40 -3.00
C PRO A 29 -0.28 5.77 -1.60
N THR A 30 0.63 4.83 -1.35
CA THR A 30 0.77 4.17 -0.05
C THR A 30 1.74 4.92 0.86
N ARG A 31 1.54 4.79 2.18
CA ARG A 31 2.50 5.18 3.21
C ARG A 31 2.69 4.02 4.17
N LEU A 32 3.80 3.98 4.91
CA LEU A 32 4.03 2.96 5.91
C LEU A 32 3.10 3.22 7.12
N TYR A 33 2.40 2.18 7.56
CA TYR A 33 1.57 2.19 8.76
C TYR A 33 2.00 1.07 9.70
N LEU A 34 1.88 1.33 10.99
CA LEU A 34 2.01 0.36 12.07
C LEU A 34 0.60 -0.11 12.42
N VAL A 35 0.35 -1.41 12.27
CA VAL A 35 -0.92 -2.06 12.62
C VAL A 35 -0.66 -2.97 13.81
N THR A 36 -1.29 -2.68 14.94
CA THR A 36 -1.20 -3.48 16.16
C THR A 36 -2.49 -4.25 16.35
N LEU A 37 -2.38 -5.56 16.54
CA LEU A 37 -3.51 -6.44 16.82
C LEU A 37 -3.83 -6.43 18.31
N GLU A 38 -5.06 -6.81 18.64
CA GLU A 38 -5.47 -6.99 20.03
C GLU A 38 -4.70 -8.12 20.71
N GLY A 39 -4.45 -7.95 22.01
CA GLY A 39 -3.73 -8.92 22.83
C GLY A 39 -2.21 -8.73 22.82
N PRO A 40 -1.52 -9.41 23.75
CA PRO A 40 -0.06 -9.34 23.84
C PRO A 40 0.59 -10.11 22.67
N GLY A 41 1.84 -9.76 22.36
CA GLY A 41 2.69 -10.69 21.65
C GLY A 41 2.98 -11.93 22.51
N GLN A 42 3.44 -13.00 21.88
CA GLN A 42 3.77 -14.25 22.54
C GLN A 42 5.08 -14.84 21.98
N PRO A 43 6.09 -15.12 22.84
CA PRO A 43 7.34 -15.70 22.40
C PRO A 43 7.19 -17.19 22.05
N GLY A 44 8.10 -17.68 21.21
CA GLY A 44 8.19 -19.10 20.83
C GLY A 44 7.65 -19.40 19.43
N LEU A 45 8.10 -20.51 18.85
CA LEU A 45 7.85 -20.83 17.44
C LEU A 45 6.36 -20.97 17.10
N LEU A 46 5.62 -21.80 17.85
CA LEU A 46 4.20 -22.04 17.59
C LEU A 46 3.36 -20.78 17.79
N ALA A 47 3.68 -19.98 18.81
CA ALA A 47 3.04 -18.70 19.05
C ALA A 47 3.31 -17.72 17.90
N GLY A 48 4.55 -17.67 17.42
CA GLY A 48 4.92 -16.89 16.24
C GLY A 48 4.13 -17.28 15.01
N LEU A 49 4.02 -18.58 14.69
CA LEU A 49 3.23 -19.06 13.55
C LEU A 49 1.76 -18.66 13.64
N ARG A 50 1.16 -18.72 14.84
CA ARG A 50 -0.22 -18.25 15.06
C ARG A 50 -0.35 -16.75 14.85
N ALA A 51 0.58 -15.96 15.41
CA ALA A 51 0.60 -14.51 15.22
C ALA A 51 0.74 -14.14 13.73
N HIS A 52 1.58 -14.84 12.97
CA HIS A 52 1.68 -14.66 11.51
C HIS A 52 0.34 -14.92 10.82
N ALA A 53 -0.34 -16.02 11.14
CA ALA A 53 -1.63 -16.35 10.54
C ALA A 53 -2.71 -15.30 10.86
N GLU A 54 -2.75 -14.81 12.10
CA GLU A 54 -3.67 -13.72 12.49
C GLU A 54 -3.39 -12.42 11.74
N GLN A 55 -2.11 -12.03 11.65
CA GLN A 55 -1.70 -10.85 10.88
C GLN A 55 -2.07 -10.99 9.40
N ASP A 56 -1.88 -12.16 8.80
CA ASP A 56 -2.20 -12.42 7.40
C ASP A 56 -3.71 -12.37 7.15
N ALA A 57 -4.51 -12.91 8.07
CA ALA A 57 -5.96 -12.80 8.01
C ALA A 57 -6.43 -11.34 8.07
N VAL A 58 -5.80 -10.53 8.93
CA VAL A 58 -6.08 -9.09 9.00
C VAL A 58 -5.74 -8.39 7.70
N LEU A 59 -4.55 -8.62 7.14
CA LEU A 59 -4.10 -7.97 5.90
C LEU A 59 -4.88 -8.45 4.66
N ALA A 60 -5.32 -9.70 4.62
CA ALA A 60 -6.13 -10.24 3.53
C ALA A 60 -7.43 -9.45 3.32
N SER A 61 -8.03 -8.93 4.39
CA SER A 61 -9.26 -8.11 4.34
C SER A 61 -9.13 -6.83 3.49
N VAL A 62 -7.91 -6.31 3.33
CA VAL A 62 -7.60 -5.08 2.59
C VAL A 62 -6.77 -5.35 1.33
N GLY A 63 -6.80 -6.58 0.83
CA GLY A 63 -6.13 -6.98 -0.41
C GLY A 63 -4.73 -7.55 -0.22
N GLY A 64 -4.35 -7.93 1.01
CA GLY A 64 -3.11 -8.66 1.30
C GLY A 64 -1.81 -7.90 1.01
N PRO A 65 -1.66 -6.62 1.41
CA PRO A 65 -0.40 -5.91 1.22
C PRO A 65 0.73 -6.61 1.98
N THR A 66 1.91 -6.69 1.37
CA THR A 66 3.08 -7.32 1.98
C THR A 66 3.67 -6.43 3.08
N PRO A 67 3.75 -6.91 4.34
CA PRO A 67 4.40 -6.14 5.39
C PRO A 67 5.92 -6.10 5.22
N VAL A 68 6.50 -4.97 5.62
CA VAL A 68 7.95 -4.71 5.65
C VAL A 68 8.58 -5.34 6.89
N TYR A 69 7.85 -5.36 7.99
CA TYR A 69 8.31 -5.91 9.27
C TYR A 69 7.13 -6.46 10.08
N ARG A 70 7.39 -7.41 10.98
CA ARG A 70 6.40 -8.03 11.87
C ARG A 70 6.94 -8.15 13.29
N TRP A 71 6.09 -7.84 14.26
CA TRP A 71 6.33 -8.08 15.68
C TRP A 71 5.40 -9.19 16.15
N THR A 72 5.95 -10.14 16.90
CA THR A 72 5.16 -11.28 17.44
C THR A 72 5.41 -11.52 18.93
N THR A 73 6.41 -10.88 19.54
CA THR A 73 6.88 -11.21 20.90
C THR A 73 6.38 -10.23 21.96
N ALA A 74 6.78 -8.97 21.91
CA ALA A 74 6.32 -7.95 22.85
C ALA A 74 4.88 -7.48 22.52
N ILE A 75 4.61 -7.36 21.22
CA ILE A 75 3.30 -7.02 20.65
C ILE A 75 3.05 -7.94 19.45
N ASN A 76 1.78 -8.11 19.09
CA ASN A 76 1.38 -8.71 17.82
C ASN A 76 1.06 -7.58 16.83
N GLY A 77 1.80 -7.47 15.74
CA GLY A 77 1.56 -6.40 14.77
C GLY A 77 2.48 -6.42 13.56
N VAL A 78 2.23 -5.50 12.63
CA VAL A 78 2.95 -5.40 11.35
C VAL A 78 3.23 -3.95 10.96
N ALA A 79 4.37 -3.70 10.31
CA ALA A 79 4.64 -2.49 9.55
C ALA A 79 4.32 -2.76 8.08
N VAL A 80 3.35 -2.07 7.49
CA VAL A 80 2.86 -2.39 6.14
C VAL A 80 2.53 -1.13 5.34
N PRO A 81 2.85 -1.07 4.03
CA PRO A 81 2.43 0.05 3.19
C PRO A 81 0.92 -0.03 2.93
N LEU A 82 0.19 1.03 3.30
CA LEU A 82 -1.26 1.12 3.10
C LEU A 82 -1.63 2.42 2.40
N THR A 83 -2.67 2.37 1.59
CA THR A 83 -3.43 3.55 1.17
C THR A 83 -4.24 4.11 2.35
N PRO A 84 -4.63 5.39 2.33
CA PRO A 84 -5.50 5.96 3.37
C PRO A 84 -6.81 5.18 3.55
N GLY A 85 -7.40 4.68 2.46
CA GLY A 85 -8.62 3.87 2.49
C GLY A 85 -8.42 2.55 3.25
N GLN A 86 -7.37 1.80 2.91
CA GLN A 86 -7.05 0.55 3.60
C GLN A 86 -6.78 0.78 5.10
N ALA A 87 -6.05 1.84 5.45
CA ALA A 87 -5.80 2.19 6.86
C ALA A 87 -7.09 2.51 7.60
N THR A 88 -8.03 3.24 6.99
CA THR A 88 -9.36 3.50 7.58
C THR A 88 -10.16 2.23 7.76
N THR A 89 -10.15 1.31 6.80
CA THR A 89 -10.82 0.00 6.93
C THR A 89 -10.26 -0.77 8.12
N LEU A 90 -8.94 -0.92 8.23
CA LEU A 90 -8.31 -1.66 9.32
C LEU A 90 -8.60 -1.08 10.70
N ARG A 91 -8.78 0.25 10.85
CA ARG A 91 -9.15 0.88 12.14
C ARG A 91 -10.50 0.43 12.68
N THR A 92 -11.38 -0.06 11.81
CA THR A 92 -12.73 -0.51 12.17
C THR A 92 -12.84 -2.02 12.34
N GLN A 93 -11.74 -2.74 12.11
CA GLN A 93 -11.74 -4.18 12.07
C GLN A 93 -11.57 -4.78 13.47
N SER A 94 -12.43 -5.76 13.80
CA SER A 94 -12.29 -6.53 15.04
C SER A 94 -10.92 -7.22 15.11
N GLY A 95 -10.28 -7.18 16.29
CA GLY A 95 -8.95 -7.74 16.49
C GLY A 95 -7.80 -6.80 16.09
N VAL A 96 -8.08 -5.59 15.59
CA VAL A 96 -7.08 -4.53 15.37
C VAL A 96 -7.22 -3.49 16.48
N ALA A 97 -6.19 -3.39 17.32
CA ALA A 97 -6.16 -2.43 18.42
C ALA A 97 -5.76 -1.01 17.95
N LEU A 98 -4.86 -0.91 16.97
CA LEU A 98 -4.27 0.37 16.57
C LEU A 98 -3.82 0.38 15.11
N VAL A 99 -3.99 1.51 14.42
CA VAL A 99 -3.45 1.76 13.08
C VAL A 99 -2.90 3.18 12.98
N GLU A 100 -1.57 3.31 13.04
CA GLU A 100 -0.86 4.59 13.05
C GLU A 100 0.03 4.76 11.83
N PRO A 101 0.13 5.96 11.23
CA PRO A 101 1.19 6.25 10.28
C PRO A 101 2.56 6.08 10.94
N ASP A 102 3.50 5.42 10.25
CA ASP A 102 4.87 5.37 10.73
C ASP A 102 5.48 6.78 10.76
N SER A 103 6.20 7.07 11.85
CA SER A 103 6.89 8.35 12.01
C SER A 103 8.17 8.17 12.82
N VAL A 104 9.27 8.68 12.28
CA VAL A 104 10.55 8.68 12.98
C VAL A 104 10.62 9.92 13.85
N ARG A 105 10.74 9.73 15.17
CA ARG A 105 10.98 10.82 16.11
C ARG A 105 12.47 10.95 16.38
N ARG A 106 12.99 12.17 16.33
CA ARG A 106 14.37 12.45 16.75
C ARG A 106 14.46 12.17 18.25
N LEU A 107 15.31 11.22 18.63
CA LEU A 107 15.60 10.94 20.04
C LEU A 107 16.48 12.05 20.62
N ALA A 108 16.45 12.18 21.94
CA ALA A 108 17.34 13.07 22.67
C ALA A 108 18.79 12.65 22.38
N GLY A 109 19.42 13.39 21.48
CA GLY A 109 20.79 13.18 21.05
C GLY A 109 21.42 14.53 20.80
N ARG A 110 22.73 14.61 21.00
CA ARG A 110 23.51 15.79 20.60
C ARG A 110 23.25 16.00 19.11
N THR A 111 22.68 17.14 18.72
CA THR A 111 22.56 17.50 17.30
C THR A 111 23.93 17.25 16.67
N PRO A 112 24.05 16.37 15.67
CA PRO A 112 25.31 16.24 14.96
C PRO A 112 25.65 17.65 14.49
N ARG A 113 26.72 18.24 15.03
CA ARG A 113 27.30 19.43 14.41
C ARG A 113 27.54 18.97 12.98
N ALA A 114 26.91 19.63 12.01
CA ALA A 114 27.15 19.33 10.62
C ALA A 114 28.68 19.33 10.44
N VAL A 115 29.26 18.15 10.31
CA VAL A 115 30.61 18.02 9.79
C VAL A 115 30.42 18.55 8.40
N GLY A 116 30.95 19.75 8.15
CA GLY A 116 30.81 20.41 6.86
C GLY A 116 31.07 19.38 5.77
N LEU A 117 30.20 19.37 4.75
CA LEU A 117 30.45 18.71 3.47
C LEU A 117 31.95 18.58 3.27
N VAL A 118 32.51 17.37 3.29
CA VAL A 118 33.88 17.18 2.82
C VAL A 118 33.79 17.35 1.32
N PRO A 119 34.23 18.48 0.73
CA PRO A 119 34.27 18.61 -0.70
C PRO A 119 35.49 17.80 -1.16
N GLY A 120 35.28 16.82 -2.05
CA GLY A 120 36.41 16.17 -2.74
C GLY A 120 36.80 14.75 -2.34
N VAL A 121 35.89 13.90 -1.86
CA VAL A 121 36.12 12.45 -1.95
C VAL A 121 35.67 11.98 -3.32
N GLU A 122 36.52 12.21 -4.32
CA GLU A 122 36.43 11.57 -5.63
C GLU A 122 36.69 10.06 -5.44
N ARG A 123 35.74 9.22 -5.85
CA ARG A 123 36.01 7.78 -6.00
C ARG A 123 37.11 7.62 -7.04
N ARG A 124 38.22 6.95 -6.67
CA ARG A 124 39.14 6.40 -7.65
C ARG A 124 39.22 4.89 -7.48
N ASP A 125 38.68 4.20 -8.47
CA ASP A 125 38.86 2.77 -8.66
C ASP A 125 40.32 2.47 -9.03
N ARG A 126 41.03 1.73 -8.18
CA ARG A 126 41.88 0.57 -8.49
C ARG A 126 42.65 0.10 -7.26
#